data_AF-A0A354IBM8-F1
#
_entry.id   AF-A0A354IBM8-F1
#
_cell.length_a   1.000
_cell.length_b   1.000
_cell.length_c   1.000
_cell.angle_alpha   90.00
_cell.angle_beta   90.00
_cell.angle_gamma   90.00
#
_symmetry.space_group_name_H-M   'P 1'
#
loop_
_entity.id
_entity.type
_entity.pdbx_description
1 polymer ?
#
loop_
_entity_poly.entity_id
_entity_poly.type
_entity_poly.pdbx_seq_one_letter_code
_entity_poly.pdbx_strand_id
1 'polypeptide(L)'
;CCGVSDLGLKERDCCFMDCKETQKLFISFIDDQLDVKELEGFLHHMEGCKECREEYEIYYMLIMGMRYLEEDSAKGSNWTAPEEKLQSAQDYIFKYHILRWEKLAILLILCIGVVFLL
;
A
#
# COMPACT_ATOMS: atom_id res chain seq x y z
N CYS A 1 -12.70 -11.69 1.22
CA CYS A 1 -11.31 -11.50 1.66
C CYS A 1 -10.61 -12.84 1.63
N CYS A 2 -9.34 -12.91 1.25
CA CYS A 2 -8.50 -14.10 1.50
C CYS A 2 -8.32 -14.22 3.04
N GLY A 3 -8.97 -15.07 3.81
CA GLY A 3 -10.08 -16.00 3.60
C GLY A 3 -11.12 -15.80 4.72
N VAL A 4 -12.38 -16.09 4.42
CA VAL A 4 -13.31 -16.65 5.42
C VAL A 4 -14.08 -17.76 4.72
N SER A 5 -13.63 -19.00 4.91
CA SER A 5 -14.38 -20.19 4.55
C SER A 5 -14.87 -20.86 5.83
N ASP A 6 -16.18 -20.74 6.11
CA ASP A 6 -16.89 -21.51 7.15
C ASP A 6 -16.98 -23.02 6.84
N LEU A 7 -16.35 -23.47 5.75
CA LEU A 7 -16.26 -24.85 5.31
C LEU A 7 -14.77 -25.17 5.16
N GLY A 8 -14.22 -25.96 6.09
CA GLY A 8 -12.81 -26.31 6.22
C GLY A 8 -12.16 -26.99 5.01
N LEU A 9 -12.00 -26.26 3.91
CA LEU A 9 -11.16 -26.59 2.77
C LEU A 9 -10.17 -25.44 2.57
N LYS A 10 -8.90 -25.78 2.82
CA LYS A 10 -7.75 -24.88 2.74
C LYS A 10 -7.41 -24.60 1.28
N GLU A 11 -8.04 -23.58 0.69
CA GLU A 11 -7.67 -23.07 -0.62
C GLU A 11 -6.35 -22.29 -0.51
N ARG A 12 -5.33 -22.79 -1.21
CA ARG A 12 -4.02 -22.16 -1.36
C ARG A 12 -4.05 -21.22 -2.56
N ASP A 13 -4.72 -20.08 -2.43
CA ASP A 13 -4.44 -18.94 -3.28
C ASP A 13 -3.50 -18.01 -2.52
N CYS A 14 -2.29 -17.82 -3.07
CA CYS A 14 -1.21 -17.03 -2.50
C CYS A 14 -1.57 -15.54 -2.46
N CYS A 15 -2.41 -15.15 -1.51
CA CYS A 15 -2.52 -13.76 -1.11
C CYS A 15 -1.26 -13.39 -0.32
N PHE A 16 -0.53 -12.38 -0.79
CA PHE A 16 0.76 -11.92 -0.22
C PHE A 16 0.66 -11.52 1.26
N MET A 17 -0.55 -11.14 1.73
CA MET A 17 -0.88 -10.81 3.12
C MET A 17 -2.32 -11.23 3.44
N ASP A 18 -2.58 -11.62 4.69
CA ASP A 18 -3.94 -11.85 5.22
C ASP A 18 -4.54 -10.59 5.90
N CYS A 19 -5.83 -10.65 6.27
CA CYS A 19 -6.53 -9.52 6.91
C CYS A 19 -5.87 -9.10 8.24
N LYS A 20 -5.41 -10.07 9.03
CA LYS A 20 -4.84 -9.80 10.36
C LYS A 20 -3.46 -9.15 10.25
N GLU A 21 -2.67 -9.56 9.26
CA GLU A 21 -1.42 -8.92 8.90
C GLU A 21 -1.65 -7.50 8.40
N THR A 22 -2.62 -7.32 7.50
CA THR A 22 -2.99 -6.01 6.93
C THR A 22 -3.44 -5.02 8.01
N GLN A 23 -4.31 -5.44 8.94
CA GLN A 23 -4.81 -4.60 10.04
C GLN A 23 -3.69 -4.10 10.97
N LYS A 24 -2.65 -4.91 11.21
CA LYS A 24 -1.51 -4.49 12.04
C LYS A 24 -0.70 -3.36 11.39
N LEU A 25 -0.77 -3.23 10.07
CA LEU A 25 -0.03 -2.24 9.31
C LEU A 25 -0.75 -0.90 9.20
N PHE A 26 -1.99 -0.76 9.69
CA PHE A 26 -2.76 0.49 9.58
C PHE A 26 -2.03 1.72 10.12
N ILE A 27 -1.47 1.64 11.34
CA ILE A 27 -0.74 2.77 11.93
C ILE A 27 0.51 3.07 11.11
N SER A 28 1.29 2.04 10.78
CA SER A 28 2.51 2.18 9.99
C SER A 28 2.24 2.75 8.59
N PHE A 29 1.09 2.43 7.98
CA PHE A 29 0.64 3.02 6.73
C PHE A 29 0.26 4.50 6.89
N ILE A 30 -0.52 4.83 7.93
CA ILE A 30 -0.93 6.21 8.24
C ILE A 30 0.29 7.11 8.44
N ASP A 31 1.31 6.59 9.13
CA ASP A 31 2.54 7.31 9.46
C ASP A 31 3.63 7.21 8.38
N ASP A 32 3.32 6.64 7.20
CA ASP A 32 4.23 6.48 6.06
C ASP A 32 5.53 5.69 6.40
N GLN A 33 5.42 4.68 7.27
CA GLN A 33 6.53 3.86 7.77
C GLN A 33 6.60 2.44 7.18
N LEU A 34 5.78 2.12 6.18
CA LEU A 34 5.87 0.84 5.48
C LEU A 34 7.04 0.82 4.50
N ASP A 35 7.77 -0.30 4.46
CA ASP A 35 8.73 -0.52 3.38
C ASP A 35 8.01 -0.79 2.05
N VAL A 36 8.75 -0.75 0.93
CA VAL A 36 8.15 -0.89 -0.42
C VAL A 36 7.43 -2.23 -0.60
N LYS A 37 7.95 -3.33 -0.02
CA LYS A 37 7.32 -4.65 -0.14
C LYS A 37 6.08 -4.77 0.74
N GLU A 38 6.16 -4.23 1.95
CA GLU A 38 5.02 -4.17 2.88
C GLU A 38 3.89 -3.33 2.31
N LEU A 39 4.23 -2.17 1.73
CA LEU A 39 3.27 -1.28 1.10
C LEU A 39 2.59 -1.92 -0.12
N GLU A 40 3.36 -2.63 -0.97
CA GLU A 40 2.83 -3.36 -2.12
C GLU A 40 1.83 -4.44 -1.69
N GLY A 41 2.19 -5.23 -0.67
CA GLY A 41 1.32 -6.23 -0.08
C GLY A 41 0.05 -5.67 0.53
N PHE A 42 0.21 -4.61 1.30
CA PHE A 42 -0.88 -3.89 1.96
C PHE A 42 -1.88 -3.38 0.92
N LEU A 43 -1.42 -2.63 -0.09
CA LEU A 43 -2.29 -2.06 -1.12
C LEU A 43 -2.97 -3.13 -1.97
N HIS A 44 -2.27 -4.21 -2.30
CA HIS A 44 -2.86 -5.35 -3.02
C HIS A 44 -4.01 -6.00 -2.22
N HIS A 45 -3.85 -6.18 -0.90
CA HIS A 45 -4.92 -6.71 -0.06
C HIS A 45 -6.11 -5.72 0.03
N MET A 46 -5.82 -4.43 0.21
CA MET A 46 -6.84 -3.37 0.30
C MET A 46 -7.66 -3.21 -0.99
N GLU A 47 -7.06 -3.50 -2.15
CA GLU A 47 -7.76 -3.54 -3.44
C GLU A 47 -8.76 -4.71 -3.51
N GLY A 48 -8.37 -5.90 -3.03
CA GLY A 48 -9.16 -7.13 -3.13
C GLY A 48 -10.11 -7.45 -1.97
N CYS A 49 -9.99 -6.76 -0.82
CA CYS A 49 -10.82 -7.03 0.38
C CYS A 49 -11.59 -5.78 0.81
N LYS A 50 -12.92 -5.83 0.63
CA LYS A 50 -13.85 -4.77 1.04
C LYS A 50 -13.87 -4.57 2.56
N GLU A 51 -13.89 -5.65 3.33
CA GLU A 51 -13.93 -5.60 4.80
C GLU A 51 -12.75 -4.81 5.39
N CYS A 52 -11.51 -5.13 4.99
CA CYS A 52 -10.34 -4.39 5.46
C CYS A 52 -10.35 -2.93 5.02
N ARG A 53 -10.99 -2.58 3.90
CA ARG A 53 -11.15 -1.19 3.45
C ARG A 53 -12.10 -0.42 4.35
N GLU A 54 -13.24 -1.00 4.68
CA GLU A 54 -14.23 -0.41 5.59
C GLU A 54 -13.66 -0.28 7.01
N GLU A 55 -12.96 -1.31 7.49
CA GLU A 55 -12.27 -1.27 8.78
C GLU A 55 -11.20 -0.17 8.81
N TYR A 56 -10.40 -0.05 7.74
CA TYR A 56 -9.39 1.00 7.61
C TYR A 56 -10.00 2.40 7.59
N GLU A 57 -11.12 2.61 6.89
CA GLU A 57 -11.81 3.90 6.84
C GLU A 57 -12.23 4.35 8.25
N ILE A 58 -12.89 3.46 8.99
CA ILE A 58 -13.31 3.72 10.38
C ILE A 58 -12.08 3.98 11.27
N TYR A 59 -11.05 3.15 11.14
CA TYR A 59 -9.82 3.25 11.93
C TYR A 59 -9.09 4.58 11.68
N TYR A 60 -8.93 4.94 10.41
CA TYR A 60 -8.28 6.18 9.98
C TYR A 60 -9.01 7.40 10.52
N MET A 61 -10.35 7.45 10.38
CA MET A 61 -11.16 8.55 10.91
C MET A 61 -11.01 8.70 12.42
N LEU A 62 -10.97 7.60 13.17
CA LEU A 62 -10.77 7.62 14.62
C LEU A 62 -9.40 8.20 14.99
N ILE A 63 -8.32 7.66 14.43
CA ILE A 63 -6.95 8.08 14.76
C ILE A 63 -6.72 9.54 14.36
N MET A 64 -7.10 9.90 13.13
CA MET A 64 -6.91 11.26 12.63
C MET A 64 -7.84 12.24 13.35
N GLY A 65 -9.04 11.82 13.75
CA GLY A 65 -9.95 12.63 14.56
C GLY A 65 -9.38 12.94 15.94
N MET A 66 -8.73 11.97 16.60
CA MET A 66 -8.03 12.21 17.86
C MET A 66 -6.84 13.16 17.67
N ARG A 67 -6.00 12.92 16.65
CA ARG A 67 -4.86 13.81 16.33
C ARG A 67 -5.30 15.24 16.03
N TYR A 68 -6.41 15.42 15.33
CA TYR A 68 -6.99 16.73 15.02
C TYR A 68 -7.44 17.48 16.29
N LEU A 69 -8.00 16.78 17.28
CA LEU A 69 -8.41 17.38 18.55
C LEU A 69 -7.23 17.73 19.45
N GLU A 70 -6.10 17.03 19.30
CA GLU A 70 -4.87 17.24 20.07
C GLU A 70 -3.96 18.34 19.48
N GLU A 71 -4.03 18.63 18.18
CA GLU A 71 -3.25 19.69 17.56
C GLU A 71 -3.81 21.09 17.88
N ASP A 72 -3.09 21.83 18.73
CA ASP A 72 -3.31 23.25 19.03
C ASP A 72 -3.18 24.13 17.76
N SER A 73 -4.20 24.19 16.91
CA SER A 73 -4.55 25.21 15.88
C SER A 73 -3.46 25.82 14.97
N ALA A 74 -2.19 25.42 15.05
CA ALA A 74 -1.04 26.09 14.44
C ALA A 74 -0.13 25.16 13.61
N LYS A 75 -0.33 23.84 13.69
CA LYS A 75 0.24 22.88 12.73
C LYS A 75 -0.93 22.27 11.98
N GLY A 76 -0.99 22.54 10.68
CA GLY A 76 -2.04 22.01 9.84
C GLY A 76 -1.93 20.50 9.78
N SER A 77 -2.81 19.80 10.47
CA SER A 77 -3.07 18.39 10.21
C SER A 77 -3.35 18.26 8.71
N ASN A 78 -2.53 17.51 7.97
CA ASN A 78 -2.80 17.17 6.58
C ASN A 78 -3.95 16.14 6.55
N TRP A 79 -5.15 16.57 6.91
CA TRP A 79 -6.34 15.74 6.86
C TRP A 79 -6.72 15.54 5.41
N THR A 80 -6.51 14.32 4.92
CA THR A 80 -6.98 13.85 3.61
C THR A 80 -8.02 12.76 3.82
N ALA A 81 -8.90 12.57 2.83
CA ALA A 81 -9.85 11.47 2.88
C ALA A 81 -9.12 10.11 2.96
N PRO A 82 -9.66 9.11 3.67
CA PRO A 82 -9.04 7.79 3.77
C PRO A 82 -8.74 7.16 2.40
N GLU A 83 -9.64 7.32 1.44
CA GLU A 83 -9.52 6.82 0.08
C GLU A 83 -8.42 7.55 -0.70
N GLU A 84 -8.30 8.85 -0.49
CA GLU A 84 -7.27 9.69 -1.12
C GLU A 84 -5.87 9.28 -0.65
N LYS A 85 -5.71 8.95 0.64
CA LYS A 85 -4.46 8.41 1.19
C LYS A 85 -4.08 7.08 0.54
N LEU A 86 -5.06 6.17 0.35
CA LEU A 86 -4.85 4.90 -0.34
C LEU A 86 -4.48 5.09 -1.82
N GLN A 87 -5.18 6.00 -2.53
CA GLN A 87 -4.90 6.30 -3.94
C GLN A 87 -3.51 6.91 -4.12
N SER A 88 -3.12 7.87 -3.27
CA SER A 88 -1.79 8.48 -3.29
C SER A 88 -0.68 7.45 -3.10
N ALA A 89 -0.89 6.47 -2.21
CA ALA A 89 0.06 5.39 -2.00
C ALA A 89 0.15 4.43 -3.21
N GLN A 90 -0.98 4.11 -3.85
CA GLN A 90 -0.99 3.33 -5.09
C GLN A 90 -0.23 4.05 -6.22
N ASP A 91 -0.48 5.35 -6.40
CA ASP A 91 0.23 6.19 -7.37
C ASP A 91 1.73 6.26 -7.08
N TYR A 92 2.13 6.28 -5.80
CA TYR A 92 3.53 6.24 -5.39
C TYR A 92 4.21 4.94 -5.82
N ILE A 93 3.59 3.77 -5.57
CA ILE A 93 4.12 2.49 -6.04
C ILE A 93 4.19 2.46 -7.57
N PHE A 94 3.14 2.92 -8.25
CA PHE A 94 3.09 2.90 -9.71
C PHE A 94 4.20 3.75 -10.33
N LYS A 95 4.42 4.96 -9.80
CA LYS A 95 5.54 5.83 -10.20
C LYS A 95 6.88 5.17 -9.93
N TYR A 96 7.05 4.54 -8.76
CA TYR A 96 8.28 3.83 -8.42
C TYR A 96 8.57 2.67 -9.39
N HIS A 97 7.57 1.86 -9.74
CA HIS A 97 7.68 0.80 -10.74
C HIS A 97 8.05 1.35 -12.12
N ILE A 98 7.32 2.37 -12.60
CA ILE A 98 7.59 3.01 -13.89
C ILE A 98 9.00 3.56 -13.97
N LEU A 99 9.44 4.34 -12.99
CA LEU A 99 10.77 4.95 -13.00
C LEU A 99 11.88 3.89 -12.95
N ARG A 100 11.67 2.80 -12.19
CA ARG A 100 12.62 1.69 -12.13
C ARG A 100 12.70 0.94 -13.45
N TRP A 101 11.57 0.73 -14.12
CA TRP A 101 11.51 0.05 -15.42
C TRP A 101 12.18 0.84 -16.54
N GLU A 102 12.00 2.16 -16.59
CA GLU A 102 12.69 3.02 -17.57
C GLU A 102 14.22 2.92 -17.45
N LYS A 103 14.76 2.96 -16.23
CA LYS A 103 16.20 2.84 -15.99
C LYS A 103 16.74 1.45 -16.38
N LEU A 104 15.98 0.40 -16.12
CA LEU A 104 16.35 -0.98 -16.50
C LEU A 104 16.32 -1.17 -18.02
N ALA A 105 15.34 -0.61 -18.72
CA ALA A 105 15.24 -0.69 -20.18
C ALA A 105 16.43 0.01 -20.86
N ILE A 106 16.81 1.21 -20.41
CA ILE A 106 17.98 1.94 -20.94
C ILE A 106 19.27 1.14 -20.74
N LEU A 107 19.47 0.57 -19.54
CA LEU A 107 20.63 -0.25 -19.23
C LEU A 107 20.73 -1.47 -20.15
N LEU A 108 19.63 -2.18 -20.36
CA LEU A 108 19.58 -3.34 -21.25
C LEU A 108 19.92 -2.97 -22.70
N ILE A 109 19.35 -1.87 -23.22
CA ILE A 109 19.62 -1.40 -24.58
C ILE A 109 21.11 -1.07 -24.75
N LEU A 110 21.72 -0.41 -23.76
CA LEU A 110 23.16 -0.09 -23.79
C LEU A 110 24.01 -1.36 -23.80
N CYS A 111 23.72 -2.33 -22.93
CA CYS A 111 24.44 -3.61 -22.89
C CYS A 111 24.34 -4.37 -24.22
N ILE A 112 23.13 -4.44 -24.80
CA ILE A 112 22.90 -5.08 -26.10
C ILE A 112 23.70 -4.38 -27.20
N GLY A 113 23.71 -3.04 -27.22
CA GLY A 113 24.50 -2.26 -28.18
C GLY A 113 26.00 -2.53 -28.08
N VAL A 114 26.55 -2.67 -26.87
CA VAL A 114 27.97 -3.03 -26.66
C VAL A 114 28.28 -4.43 -27.19
N VAL A 115 27.38 -5.41 -26.98
CA VAL A 115 27.56 -6.78 -27.47
C VAL A 115 27.55 -6.84 -29.00
N PHE A 116 26.71 -6.06 -29.67
CA PHE A 116 26.69 -6.01 -31.14
C PHE A 116 27.91 -5.30 -31.77
N LEU A 117 28.64 -4.49 -30.98
CA LEU A 117 29.84 -3.78 -31.42
C LEU A 117 31.14 -4.57 -31.21
N LEU A 118 31.10 -5.65 -30.43
CA LEU A 118 32.21 -6.59 -30.19
C LEU A 118 32.21 -7.73 -31.21
#